data_AF-A0A1V1WUF1-F1
#
_entry.id   AF-A0A1V1WUF1-F1
#
_cell.length_a   1.000
_cell.length_b   1.000
_cell.length_c   1.000
_cell.angle_alpha   90.00
_cell.angle_beta   90.00
_cell.angle_gamma   90.00
#
_symmetry.space_group_name_H-M   'P 1'
#
loop_
_entity.id
_entity.type
_entity.pdbx_description
1 polymer ?
#
loop_
_entity_poly.entity_id
_entity_poly.type
_entity_poly.pdbx_seq_one_letter_code
_entity_poly.pdbx_strand_id
1 'polypeptide(L)'
;MVYNKFFNTVFDESEGHFVRVEPSEYVQMMHPHKAMEELKGFINSLKDELSQYAGDDMQIAGDFGKVRNMAFELHLAQSYLAHLQENYSTVH
;
A
#
# COMPACT_ATOMS: atom_id res chain seq x y z
N MET A 1 -10.33 1.25 10.34
CA MET A 1 -8.91 0.88 10.16
C MET A 1 -8.85 -0.02 8.95
N VAL A 2 -8.34 0.49 7.83
CA VAL A 2 -8.09 -0.36 6.65
C VAL A 2 -6.85 -1.18 6.98
N TYR A 3 -7.01 -2.50 7.10
CA TYR A 3 -5.88 -3.38 7.35
C TYR A 3 -5.14 -3.64 6.04
N ASN A 4 -3.87 -3.25 5.97
CA ASN A 4 -2.99 -3.57 4.86
C ASN A 4 -2.74 -5.09 4.82
N LYS A 5 -3.54 -5.79 4.01
CA LYS A 5 -3.40 -7.22 3.71
C LYS A 5 -2.48 -7.49 2.52
N PHE A 6 -1.98 -6.44 1.86
CA PHE A 6 -1.26 -6.57 0.59
C PHE A 6 0.24 -6.69 0.82
N PHE A 7 0.76 -6.04 1.86
CA PHE A 7 2.20 -5.95 2.11
C PHE A 7 2.55 -6.32 3.55
N ASN A 8 3.71 -6.96 3.70
CA ASN A 8 4.32 -7.26 4.99
C ASN A 8 5.56 -6.38 5.20
N THR A 9 5.75 -5.93 6.43
CA THR A 9 7.00 -5.29 6.86
C THR A 9 7.93 -6.37 7.40
N VAL A 10 9.07 -6.55 6.75
CA VAL A 10 10.11 -7.51 7.13
C VAL A 10 11.25 -6.75 7.79
N PHE A 11 11.64 -7.20 8.98
CA PHE A 11 12.79 -6.67 9.72
C PHE A 11 13.94 -7.66 9.59
N ASP A 12 15.04 -7.22 9.01
CA ASP A 12 16.28 -8.00 8.98
C ASP A 12 17.19 -7.54 10.12
N GLU A 13 17.59 -8.47 10.98
CA GLU A 13 18.47 -8.22 12.13
C GLU A 13 19.95 -8.36 11.78
N SER A 14 20.30 -8.65 10.53
CA SER A 14 21.70 -8.82 10.11
C SER A 14 22.40 -7.47 9.81
N GLU A 15 23.33 -7.10 10.69
CA GLU A 15 24.35 -6.01 10.63
C GLU A 15 23.92 -4.57 10.27
N GLY A 16 22.64 -4.34 9.99
CA GLY A 16 22.02 -3.02 9.91
C GLY A 16 20.52 -3.26 9.96
N HIS A 17 19.80 -2.54 10.82
CA HIS A 17 18.35 -2.69 10.88
C HIS A 17 17.73 -2.17 9.58
N PHE A 18 17.56 -3.07 8.60
CA PHE A 18 16.89 -2.77 7.35
C PHE A 18 15.43 -3.17 7.48
N VAL A 19 14.55 -2.24 7.14
CA VAL A 19 13.12 -2.49 7.01
C VAL A 19 12.81 -2.64 5.53
N ARG A 20 12.38 -3.83 5.12
CA ARG A 20 11.92 -4.10 3.76
C ARG A 20 10.41 -4.27 3.76
N VAL A 21 9.78 -3.80 2.69
CA VAL A 21 8.36 -4.06 2.44
C VAL A 21 8.23 -5.04 1.30
N GLU A 22 7.48 -6.11 1.52
CA GLU A 22 7.32 -7.20 0.55
C GLU A 22 5.83 -7.52 0.33
N PRO A 23 5.43 -8.01 -0.86
CA PRO A 23 4.08 -8.51 -1.07
C PRO A 23 3.77 -9.66 -0.11
N SER A 24 2.61 -9.60 0.53
CA SER A 24 2.12 -10.68 1.39
C SER A 24 1.89 -11.98 0.63
N GLU A 25 1.90 -13.11 1.33
CA GLU A 25 1.54 -14.42 0.79
C GLU A 25 0.16 -14.40 0.11
N TYR A 26 -0.78 -13.65 0.68
CA TYR A 26 -2.11 -13.45 0.11
C TYR A 26 -2.08 -12.92 -1.33
N VAL A 27 -1.22 -11.93 -1.59
CA VAL A 27 -1.05 -11.34 -2.92
C VAL A 27 -0.28 -12.28 -3.84
N GLN A 28 0.74 -12.98 -3.31
CA GLN A 28 1.57 -13.90 -4.08
C GLN A 28 0.77 -15.12 -4.59
N MET A 29 -0.20 -15.60 -3.81
CA MET A 29 -1.08 -16.71 -4.21
C MET A 29 -2.20 -16.30 -5.18
N MET A 30 -2.35 -15.01 -5.46
CA MET A 30 -3.46 -14.49 -6.25
C MET A 30 -3.10 -14.41 -7.74
N HIS A 31 -4.07 -14.73 -8.61
CA HIS A 31 -3.91 -14.49 -10.05
C HIS A 31 -3.65 -13.00 -10.32
N PRO A 32 -2.70 -12.61 -11.19
CA PRO A 32 -2.30 -11.21 -11.40
C PRO A 32 -3.47 -10.25 -11.66
N HIS A 33 -4.43 -10.63 -12.51
CA HIS A 33 -5.63 -9.82 -12.75
C HIS A 33 -6.45 -9.54 -11.48
N LYS A 34 -6.63 -10.55 -10.63
CA LYS A 34 -7.39 -10.40 -9.38
C LYS A 34 -6.61 -9.54 -8.39
N ALA A 35 -5.28 -9.71 -8.32
CA ALA A 35 -4.42 -8.88 -7.48
C ALA A 35 -4.48 -7.41 -7.89
N MET A 36 -4.46 -7.13 -9.19
CA MET A 36 -4.60 -5.76 -9.73
C MET A 36 -5.96 -5.14 -9.38
N GLU A 37 -7.06 -5.87 -9.53
CA GLU A 37 -8.40 -5.36 -9.19
C GLU A 37 -8.55 -5.08 -7.68
N GLU A 38 -8.06 -5.98 -6.83
CA GLU A 38 -8.09 -5.76 -5.39
C GLU A 38 -7.19 -4.60 -4.94
N LEU A 39 -6.02 -4.43 -5.56
CA LEU A 39 -5.13 -3.28 -5.32
C LEU A 39 -5.78 -1.96 -5.75
N LYS A 40 -6.47 -1.92 -6.89
CA LYS A 40 -7.23 -0.73 -7.32
C LYS A 40 -8.31 -0.36 -6.29
N GLY A 41 -9.04 -1.36 -5.79
CA GLY A 41 -10.04 -1.17 -4.74
C GLY A 41 -9.43 -0.57 -3.47
N PHE A 42 -8.31 -1.13 -3.01
CA PHE A 42 -7.58 -0.64 -1.84
C PHE A 42 -7.05 0.79 -2.03
N ILE A 43 -6.48 1.11 -3.19
CA ILE A 43 -6.03 2.45 -3.56
C ILE A 43 -7.19 3.46 -3.49
N ASN A 44 -8.37 3.10 -3.99
CA ASN A 44 -9.52 3.98 -3.94
C ASN A 44 -9.98 4.21 -2.50
N SER A 45 -10.05 3.17 -1.68
CA SER A 45 -10.39 3.32 -0.25
C SER A 45 -9.41 4.23 0.50
N LEU A 46 -8.11 4.12 0.22
CA LEU A 46 -7.10 4.99 0.82
C LEU A 46 -7.24 6.45 0.35
N LYS A 47 -7.55 6.68 -0.93
CA LYS A 47 -7.81 8.03 -1.45
C LYS A 47 -9.05 8.64 -0.80
N ASP A 48 -10.12 7.87 -0.66
CA ASP A 48 -11.36 8.32 -0.02
C ASP A 48 -11.10 8.68 1.45
N GLU A 49 -10.38 7.85 2.20
CA GLU A 49 -10.04 8.13 3.60
C GLU A 49 -9.11 9.35 3.72
N LEU A 50 -8.09 9.49 2.86
CA LEU A 50 -7.21 10.65 2.84
C LEU A 50 -7.93 11.95 2.46
N SER A 51 -8.95 11.87 1.59
CA SER A 51 -9.71 13.05 1.17
C SER A 51 -10.47 13.73 2.32
N GLN A 52 -10.84 12.95 3.35
CA GLN A 52 -11.49 13.47 4.56
C GLN A 52 -10.58 14.44 5.33
N TYR A 53 -9.26 14.28 5.20
CA TYR A 53 -8.28 15.14 5.86
C TYR A 53 -7.82 16.33 5.02
N ALA A 54 -8.29 16.48 3.78
CA ALA A 54 -7.89 17.56 2.88
C ALA A 54 -8.68 18.87 3.11
N GLY A 55 -9.84 18.80 3.77
CA GLY A 55 -10.73 19.93 4.02
C GLY A 55 -10.79 20.40 5.47
N ASP A 56 -10.32 19.59 6.42
CA ASP A 56 -10.23 19.98 7.82
C ASP A 56 -8.88 20.66 8.06
N ASP A 57 -8.88 21.81 8.76
CA ASP A 57 -7.68 22.31 9.43
C ASP A 57 -7.17 21.16 10.27
N MET A 58 -6.09 20.49 9.82
CA MET A 58 -5.47 19.32 10.47
C MET A 58 -5.03 19.70 11.88
N GLN A 59 -5.98 19.77 12.79
CA GLN A 59 -5.74 19.98 14.20
C GLN A 59 -5.29 18.64 14.74
N ILE A 60 -4.12 18.69 15.36
CA ILE A 60 -3.59 17.70 16.30
C ILE A 60 -2.64 16.68 15.65
N ALA A 61 -1.41 16.69 16.17
CA ALA A 61 -0.30 15.79 15.86
C ALA A 61 -0.63 14.28 15.93
N GLY A 62 -1.80 13.89 16.45
CA GLY A 62 -2.28 12.51 16.53
C GLY A 62 -2.70 11.94 15.17
N ASP A 63 -3.37 12.74 14.34
CA ASP A 63 -3.84 12.26 13.02
C ASP A 63 -2.75 12.34 11.95
N PHE A 64 -1.72 13.16 12.16
CA PHE A 64 -0.58 13.28 11.23
C PHE A 64 0.14 11.94 11.03
N GLY A 65 0.37 11.18 12.09
CA GLY A 65 1.00 9.86 12.00
C GLY A 65 0.15 8.88 11.19
N LYS A 66 -1.17 8.91 11.38
CA LYS A 66 -2.12 8.08 10.64
C LYS A 66 -2.17 8.47 9.17
N VAL A 67 -2.29 9.76 8.87
CA VAL A 67 -2.31 10.29 7.50
C VAL A 67 -1.01 9.96 6.77
N ARG A 68 0.14 10.14 7.43
CA ARG A 68 1.45 9.77 6.87
C ARG A 68 1.52 8.29 6.53
N ASN A 69 1.07 7.41 7.43
CA ASN A 69 1.07 5.98 7.20
C ASN A 69 0.13 5.60 6.04
N MET A 70 -1.07 6.17 5.97
CA MET A 70 -2.00 5.95 4.85
C MET A 70 -1.45 6.45 3.51
N ALA A 71 -0.79 7.61 3.51
CA ALA A 71 -0.13 8.16 2.32
C ALA A 71 1.03 7.26 1.85
N PHE A 72 1.80 6.70 2.80
CA PHE A 72 2.85 5.73 2.49
C PHE A 72 2.27 4.43 1.89
N GLU A 73 1.22 3.88 2.50
CA GLU A 73 0.52 2.69 1.97
C GLU A 73 -0.07 2.94 0.58
N LEU A 74 -0.63 4.13 0.34
CA LEU A 74 -1.17 4.53 -0.95
C LEU A 74 -0.06 4.54 -2.01
N HIS A 75 1.07 5.18 -1.70
CA HIS A 75 2.21 5.24 -2.62
C HIS A 75 2.73 3.83 -2.95
N LEU A 76 2.91 3.00 -1.93
CA LEU A 76 3.37 1.62 -2.09
C LEU A 76 2.41 0.79 -2.96
N ALA A 77 1.10 0.88 -2.71
CA ALA A 77 0.10 0.16 -3.48
C ALA A 77 0.07 0.60 -4.95
N GLN A 78 0.22 1.91 -5.21
CA GLN A 78 0.30 2.46 -6.57
C GLN A 78 1.55 1.97 -7.31
N SER A 79 2.71 2.02 -6.67
CA SER A 79 3.97 1.55 -7.24
C SER A 79 3.92 0.06 -7.56
N TYR A 80 3.37 -0.74 -6.66
CA TYR A 80 3.24 -2.18 -6.89
C TYR A 80 2.22 -2.53 -7.98
N LEU A 81 1.09 -1.81 -8.05
CA LEU A 81 0.13 -1.98 -9.14
C LEU A 81 0.76 -1.65 -10.50
N ALA A 82 1.54 -0.57 -10.60
CA ALA A 82 2.24 -0.21 -11.82
C ALA A 82 3.23 -1.30 -12.24
N HIS A 83 3.99 -1.84 -11.28
CA HIS A 83 4.91 -2.95 -11.52
C HIS A 83 4.19 -4.22 -12.03
N LEU A 84 3.05 -4.57 -11.43
CA LEU A 84 2.24 -5.70 -11.89
C LEU A 84 1.69 -5.48 -13.31
N GLN A 85 1.27 -4.26 -13.64
CA GLN A 85 0.78 -3.92 -14.97
C GLN A 85 1.89 -4.03 -16.02
N GLU A 86 3.08 -3.52 -15.73
CA GLU A 86 4.24 -3.61 -16.63
C GLU A 86 4.68 -5.06 -16.88
N ASN A 87 4.79 -5.86 -15.82
CA ASN A 87 5.14 -7.28 -15.93
C ASN A 87 4.07 -8.08 -16.67
N TYR A 88 2.79 -7.76 -16.48
CA TYR A 88 1.71 -8.49 -17.15
C TYR A 88 1.59 -8.12 -18.63
N SER A 89 1.81 -6.84 -18.98
CA SER A 89 1.82 -6.35 -20.36
C SER A 89 3.04 -6.79 -21.18
N THR A 90 4.10 -7.29 -20.54
CA THR A 90 5.29 -7.82 -21.23
C THR A 90 5.20 -9.34 -21.46
N VAL A 91 4.30 -10.03 -20.76
CA VAL A 91 4.07 -11.48 -20.86
C VAL A 91 2.90 -11.82 -21.80
N HIS A 92 2.00 -10.87 -22.08
CA HIS A 92 0.84 -10.99 -22.97
C HIS A 92 0.88 -9.97 -24.10
#